data_AF-A0A7X0HMI0-F1
#
_entry.id   AF-A0A7X0HMI0-F1
#
_cell.length_a   1.000
_cell.length_b   1.000
_cell.length_c   1.000
_cell.angle_alpha   90.00
_cell.angle_beta   90.00
_cell.angle_gamma   90.00
#
_symmetry.space_group_name_H-M   'P 1'
#
loop_
_entity.id
_entity.type
_entity.pdbx_description
1 polymer ?
#
loop_
_entity_poly.entity_id
_entity_poly.type
_entity_poly.pdbx_seq_one_letter_code
_entity_poly.pdbx_strand_id
1 'polypeptide(L)'
;MTAAPEPVEYVYGIESEHWEGNDDIWVPTRPVALRVTKKTARRIYYVRPGSGPERIGFVDRQKLETDGFVNRAGGWWEIDLRVHREPPVLAEQEPDLAELKAAMAAAHPDRGGTDAEFITARANFERARTAMRSQT
;
A
#
# COMPACT_ATOMS: atom_id res chain seq x y z
N MET A 1 29.88 -6.87 -23.97
CA MET A 1 28.61 -7.58 -24.23
C MET A 1 27.69 -7.27 -23.06
N THR A 2 26.84 -6.25 -23.19
CA THR A 2 25.88 -5.88 -22.15
C THR A 2 24.68 -6.82 -22.30
N ALA A 3 24.52 -7.76 -21.36
CA ALA A 3 23.36 -8.64 -21.33
C ALA A 3 22.10 -7.76 -21.25
N ALA A 4 21.21 -7.88 -22.22
CA ALA A 4 19.91 -7.22 -22.16
C ALA A 4 19.24 -7.66 -20.84
N PRO A 5 18.70 -6.72 -20.04
CA PRO A 5 18.00 -7.12 -18.82
C PRO A 5 16.86 -8.04 -19.25
N GLU A 6 16.87 -9.27 -18.74
CA GLU A 6 15.76 -10.19 -18.97
C GLU A 6 14.46 -9.50 -18.54
N PRO A 7 13.37 -9.59 -19.32
CA PRO A 7 12.11 -8.98 -18.95
C PRO A 7 11.63 -9.62 -17.65
N VAL A 8 11.81 -8.90 -16.52
CA VAL A 8 11.33 -9.34 -15.22
C VAL A 8 9.83 -9.09 -15.18
N GLU A 9 9.05 -10.16 -15.19
CA GLU A 9 7.60 -10.08 -15.04
C GLU A 9 7.26 -9.93 -13.56
N TYR A 10 6.26 -9.10 -13.26
CA TYR A 10 5.79 -8.85 -11.90
C TYR A 10 4.30 -9.15 -11.81
N VAL A 11 3.89 -9.57 -10.61
CA VAL A 11 2.50 -9.54 -10.16
C VAL A 11 2.42 -8.65 -8.93
N TYR A 12 1.26 -8.10 -8.61
CA TYR A 12 1.15 -7.06 -7.59
C TYR A 12 0.32 -7.56 -6.41
N GLY A 13 0.90 -7.54 -5.21
CA GLY A 13 0.18 -7.72 -3.96
C GLY A 13 -0.26 -6.37 -3.37
N ILE A 14 -1.01 -6.42 -2.27
CA ILE A 14 -1.38 -5.25 -1.48
C ILE A 14 -0.83 -5.45 -0.07
N GLU A 15 0.10 -4.60 0.34
CA GLU A 15 0.55 -4.54 1.73
C GLU A 15 -0.50 -3.78 2.54
N SER A 16 -1.01 -4.43 3.59
CA SER A 16 -2.00 -3.84 4.48
C SER A 16 -1.39 -2.76 5.37
N GLU A 17 -2.20 -1.77 5.71
CA GLU A 17 -1.87 -0.80 6.75
C GLU A 17 -1.47 -1.47 8.07
N HIS A 18 -0.38 -0.98 8.65
CA HIS A 18 0.08 -1.42 9.96
C HIS A 18 0.91 -0.34 10.65
N TRP A 19 1.01 -0.49 11.97
CA TRP A 19 1.84 0.36 12.80
C TRP A 19 3.27 -0.17 12.85
N GLU A 20 4.25 0.62 12.42
CA GLU A 20 5.68 0.33 12.65
C GLU A 20 6.18 1.16 13.84
N GLY A 21 6.14 0.56 15.03
CA GLY A 21 6.56 1.21 16.29
C GLY A 21 8.06 1.48 16.43
N ASN A 22 8.88 1.13 15.43
CA ASN A 22 10.29 1.51 15.40
C ASN A 22 10.48 2.97 14.97
N ASP A 23 9.59 3.47 14.12
CA ASP A 23 9.63 4.83 13.59
C ASP A 23 8.40 5.65 14.01
N ASP A 24 7.49 5.06 14.82
CA ASP A 24 6.19 5.64 15.23
C ASP A 24 5.35 6.12 14.02
N ILE A 25 5.42 5.40 12.90
CA ILE A 25 4.75 5.72 11.65
C ILE A 25 3.66 4.69 11.34
N TRP A 26 2.50 5.17 10.92
CA TRP A 26 1.47 4.37 10.29
C TRP A 26 1.83 4.17 8.81
N VAL A 27 2.14 2.93 8.42
CA VAL A 27 2.52 2.63 7.04
C VAL A 27 1.24 2.49 6.20
N PRO A 28 1.04 3.33 5.17
CA PRO A 28 -0.17 3.29 4.36
C PRO A 28 -0.23 2.05 3.47
N THR A 29 -1.45 1.67 3.07
CA THR A 29 -1.68 0.53 2.17
C THR A 29 -1.02 0.85 0.82
N ARG A 30 -0.18 -0.05 0.31
CA ARG A 30 0.52 0.17 -0.97
C ARG A 30 0.58 -1.09 -1.85
N PRO A 31 0.58 -0.93 -3.19
CA PRO A 31 0.82 -2.04 -4.08
C PRO A 31 2.29 -2.46 -4.01
N VAL A 32 2.55 -3.75 -3.87
CA VAL A 32 3.90 -4.32 -3.80
C VAL A 32 4.15 -5.20 -5.01
N ALA A 33 5.21 -4.90 -5.77
CA ALA A 33 5.62 -5.72 -6.91
C ALA A 33 6.31 -7.01 -6.44
N LEU A 34 5.72 -8.14 -6.79
CA LEU A 34 6.21 -9.48 -6.50
C LEU A 34 6.88 -10.04 -7.76
N ARG A 35 8.18 -10.31 -7.67
CA ARG A 35 8.98 -10.80 -8.79
C ARG A 35 8.52 -12.21 -9.18
N VAL A 36 8.11 -12.38 -10.44
CA VAL A 36 7.78 -13.70 -10.99
C VAL A 36 9.08 -14.47 -11.21
N THR A 37 9.15 -15.69 -10.66
CA THR A 37 10.30 -16.60 -10.82
C THR A 37 10.04 -17.65 -11.89
N LYS A 38 8.78 -18.07 -12.05
CA LYS A 38 8.41 -19.10 -13.02
C LYS A 38 6.98 -18.91 -13.47
N LYS A 39 6.78 -18.92 -14.79
CA LYS A 39 5.45 -18.90 -15.42
C LYS A 39 5.21 -20.21 -16.16
N THR A 40 4.09 -20.85 -15.86
CA THR A 40 3.65 -22.09 -16.50
C THR A 40 2.31 -21.86 -17.18
N ALA A 41 1.77 -22.88 -17.87
CA ALA A 41 0.44 -22.79 -18.45
C ALA A 41 -0.66 -22.60 -17.40
N ARG A 42 -0.47 -23.14 -16.19
CA ARG A 42 -1.49 -23.12 -15.10
C ARG A 42 -1.17 -22.15 -13.98
N ARG A 43 0.11 -21.92 -13.68
CA ARG A 43 0.54 -21.21 -12.47
C ARG A 43 1.60 -20.16 -12.76
N ILE A 44 1.51 -19.05 -12.05
CA ILE A 44 2.58 -18.05 -11.93
C ILE A 44 3.16 -18.19 -10.52
N TYR A 45 4.47 -18.38 -10.42
CA TYR A 45 5.23 -18.45 -9.19
C TYR A 45 5.99 -17.14 -8.99
N TYR A 46 6.02 -16.64 -7.76
CA TYR A 46 6.67 -15.38 -7.42
C TYR A 46 7.31 -15.44 -6.03
N VAL A 47 8.24 -14.54 -5.78
CA VAL A 47 8.86 -14.36 -4.45
C VAL A 47 7.98 -13.49 -3.58
N ARG A 48 7.76 -13.91 -2.33
CA ARG A 48 7.10 -13.11 -1.30
C ARG A 48 8.14 -12.34 -0.49
N PRO A 49 7.99 -11.02 -0.34
CA PRO A 49 8.81 -10.25 0.59
C PRO A 49 8.45 -10.60 2.04
N GLY A 50 9.45 -10.62 2.92
CA GLY A 50 9.27 -10.82 4.35
C GLY A 50 10.61 -10.96 5.08
N SER A 51 10.63 -10.74 6.40
CA SER A 51 11.84 -10.78 7.23
C SER A 51 12.41 -12.20 7.47
N GLY A 52 11.78 -13.23 6.90
CA GLY A 52 12.16 -14.62 7.05
C GLY A 52 12.83 -15.21 5.79
N PRO A 53 13.01 -16.54 5.73
CA PRO A 53 13.52 -17.19 4.52
C PRO A 53 12.62 -16.89 3.33
N GLU A 54 13.23 -16.69 2.16
CA GLU A 54 12.52 -16.38 0.91
C GLU A 54 11.42 -17.41 0.64
N ARG A 55 10.15 -16.96 0.64
CA ARG A 55 9.00 -17.83 0.40
C ARG A 55 8.52 -17.67 -1.03
N ILE A 56 8.22 -18.79 -1.68
CA ILE A 56 7.63 -18.81 -3.02
C ILE A 56 6.10 -18.87 -2.89
N GLY A 57 5.42 -17.88 -3.46
CA GLY A 57 3.98 -17.87 -3.69
C GLY A 57 3.63 -18.42 -5.07
N PHE A 58 2.39 -18.85 -5.26
CA PHE A 58 1.86 -19.14 -6.59
C PHE A 58 0.39 -18.76 -6.70
N VAL A 59 -0.03 -18.37 -7.90
CA VAL A 59 -1.43 -18.13 -8.25
C VAL A 59 -1.78 -18.84 -9.56
N ASP A 60 -3.08 -19.06 -9.76
CA ASP A 60 -3.61 -19.59 -11.02
C ASP A 60 -3.47 -18.53 -12.12
N ARG A 61 -2.75 -18.88 -13.18
CA ARG A 61 -2.48 -17.99 -14.30
C ARG A 61 -3.75 -17.65 -15.08
N GLN A 62 -4.59 -18.64 -15.34
CA GLN A 62 -5.77 -18.45 -16.19
C GLN A 62 -6.79 -17.55 -15.50
N LYS A 63 -6.99 -17.75 -14.19
CA LYS A 63 -7.82 -16.85 -13.39
C LYS A 63 -7.24 -15.44 -13.35
N LEU A 64 -5.94 -15.30 -13.12
CA LEU A 64 -5.30 -13.98 -13.08
C LEU A 64 -5.39 -13.24 -14.42
N GLU A 65 -5.24 -13.95 -15.54
CA GLU A 65 -5.33 -13.36 -16.88
C GLU A 65 -6.78 -13.03 -17.29
N THR A 66 -7.77 -13.77 -16.78
CA THR A 66 -9.20 -13.58 -17.09
C THR A 66 -9.85 -12.52 -16.20
N ASP A 67 -9.62 -12.62 -14.89
CA ASP A 67 -10.30 -11.79 -13.88
C ASP A 67 -9.47 -10.55 -13.48
N GLY A 68 -8.19 -10.52 -13.87
CA GLY A 68 -7.24 -9.46 -13.53
C GLY A 68 -6.67 -9.57 -12.10
N PHE A 69 -7.31 -10.33 -11.22
CA PHE A 69 -6.83 -10.61 -9.86
C PHE A 69 -7.21 -12.02 -9.38
N VAL A 70 -6.50 -12.53 -8.38
CA VAL A 70 -6.79 -13.81 -7.71
C VAL A 70 -6.65 -13.65 -6.20
N ASN A 71 -7.64 -14.13 -5.46
CA ASN A 71 -7.55 -14.29 -4.01
C ASN A 71 -6.96 -15.66 -3.67
N ARG A 72 -5.96 -15.68 -2.79
CA ARG A 72 -5.44 -16.89 -2.16
C ARG A 72 -6.16 -17.13 -0.84
N ALA A 73 -6.20 -18.40 -0.39
CA ALA A 73 -6.40 -18.71 1.02
C ALA A 73 -5.17 -18.27 1.83
N GLY A 74 -5.38 -17.45 2.86
CA GLY A 74 -4.29 -16.85 3.63
C GLY A 74 -4.79 -15.94 4.74
N GLY A 75 -3.84 -15.37 5.49
CA GLY A 75 -4.14 -14.31 6.45
C GLY A 75 -4.48 -13.01 5.71
N TRP A 76 -5.40 -12.22 6.26
CA TRP A 76 -5.76 -10.92 5.68
C TRP A 76 -4.59 -9.94 5.65
N TRP A 77 -3.58 -10.15 6.51
CA TRP A 77 -2.33 -9.40 6.58
C TRP A 77 -1.28 -9.82 5.55
N GLU A 78 -1.51 -10.89 4.77
CA GLU A 78 -0.52 -11.35 3.79
C GLU A 78 -0.58 -10.49 2.52
N ILE A 79 0.57 -9.95 2.11
CA ILE A 79 0.72 -9.05 0.94
C ILE A 79 0.13 -9.67 -0.33
N ASP A 80 0.22 -10.98 -0.46
CA ASP A 80 -0.22 -11.77 -1.60
C ASP A 80 -1.51 -12.56 -1.33
N LEU A 81 -2.33 -12.12 -0.35
CA LEU A 81 -3.71 -12.57 -0.19
C LEU A 81 -4.50 -12.28 -1.46
N ARG A 82 -4.36 -11.07 -2.01
CA ARG A 82 -4.94 -10.66 -3.28
C ARG A 82 -3.83 -10.26 -4.23
N VAL A 83 -3.70 -10.99 -5.32
CA VAL A 83 -2.66 -10.76 -6.33
C VAL A 83 -3.30 -10.23 -7.60
N HIS A 84 -2.74 -9.15 -8.13
CA HIS A 84 -3.20 -8.45 -9.31
C HIS A 84 -2.20 -8.62 -10.45
N ARG A 85 -2.71 -8.65 -11.69
CA ARG A 85 -1.88 -8.66 -12.89
C ARG A 85 -1.19 -7.31 -13.11
N GLU A 86 -1.92 -6.23 -12.87
CA GLU A 86 -1.46 -4.85 -13.01
C GLU A 86 -1.43 -4.18 -11.63
N PRO A 87 -0.63 -3.12 -11.42
CA PRO A 87 -0.63 -2.41 -10.16
C PRO A 87 -2.03 -1.89 -9.86
N PRO A 88 -2.67 -2.28 -8.75
CA PRO A 88 -3.96 -1.72 -8.41
C PRO A 88 -3.80 -0.24 -8.11
N VAL A 89 -4.69 0.58 -8.68
CA VAL A 89 -4.83 1.98 -8.27
C VAL A 89 -5.50 1.97 -6.90
N LEU A 90 -4.72 2.20 -5.86
CA LEU A 90 -5.25 2.41 -4.52
C LEU A 90 -5.83 3.82 -4.45
N ALA A 91 -6.97 3.97 -3.77
CA ALA A 91 -7.45 5.29 -3.42
C ALA A 91 -6.38 5.96 -2.54
N GLU A 92 -6.09 7.23 -2.82
CA GLU A 92 -5.18 8.01 -1.98
C GLU A 92 -5.69 7.96 -0.55
N GLN A 93 -4.82 7.48 0.35
CA GLN A 93 -5.17 7.39 1.75
C GLN A 93 -5.32 8.82 2.27
N GLU A 94 -6.46 9.11 2.93
CA GLU A 94 -6.62 10.40 3.58
C GLU A 94 -5.50 10.56 4.63
N PRO A 95 -4.84 11.73 4.70
CA PRO A 95 -3.73 11.95 5.62
C PRO A 95 -4.15 11.67 7.05
N ASP A 96 -3.26 11.03 7.81
CA ASP A 96 -3.52 10.65 9.19
C ASP A 96 -3.82 11.90 10.04
N LEU A 97 -4.68 11.75 11.06
CA LEU A 97 -4.99 12.81 12.01
C LEU A 97 -3.72 13.35 12.67
N ALA A 98 -2.69 12.53 12.87
CA ALA A 98 -1.40 12.98 13.40
C ALA A 98 -0.70 13.95 12.43
N GLU A 99 -0.66 13.61 11.14
CA GLU A 99 -0.08 14.46 10.08
C GLU A 99 -0.86 15.75 9.90
N LEU A 100 -2.20 15.68 9.90
CA LEU A 100 -3.07 16.85 9.82
C LEU A 100 -2.90 17.77 11.04
N LYS A 101 -2.68 17.19 12.23
CA LYS A 101 -2.39 17.96 13.44
C LYS A 101 -1.01 18.60 13.39
N ALA A 102 0.00 17.91 12.84
CA ALA A 102 1.34 18.47 12.63
C ALA A 102 1.32 19.62 11.60
N ALA A 103 0.58 19.45 10.49
CA ALA A 103 0.37 20.49 9.50
C ALA A 103 -0.34 21.73 10.09
N MET A 104 -1.37 21.52 10.92
CA MET A 104 -2.03 22.62 11.66
C MET A 104 -1.06 23.33 12.62
N ALA A 105 -0.21 22.56 13.31
CA ALA A 105 0.79 23.12 14.23
C ALA A 105 1.88 23.92 13.50
N ALA A 106 2.29 23.47 12.30
CA ALA A 106 3.27 24.16 11.45
C ALA A 106 2.69 25.43 10.81
N ALA A 107 1.42 25.40 10.40
CA ALA A 107 0.70 26.54 9.84
C ALA A 107 0.32 27.62 10.87
N HIS A 108 0.60 27.42 12.16
CA HIS A 108 0.25 28.36 13.21
C HIS A 108 1.02 29.70 13.03
N PRO A 109 0.38 30.87 13.18
CA PRO A 109 1.04 32.18 13.07
C PRO A 109 2.28 32.32 13.95
N ASP A 110 2.22 31.84 15.20
CA ASP A 110 3.36 31.82 16.13
C ASP A 110 4.57 31.01 15.64
N ARG A 111 4.41 30.18 14.61
CA ARG A 111 5.48 29.40 13.97
C ARG A 111 5.87 29.91 12.58
N GLY A 112 5.40 31.09 12.20
CA GLY A 112 5.70 31.71 10.90
C GLY A 112 4.74 31.35 9.78
N GLY A 113 3.62 30.67 10.09
CA GLY A 113 2.51 30.49 9.15
C GLY A 113 1.57 31.68 9.10
N THR A 114 0.49 31.56 8.32
CA THR A 114 -0.57 32.56 8.24
C THR A 114 -1.89 32.03 8.81
N ASP A 115 -2.75 32.94 9.28
CA ASP A 115 -4.09 32.57 9.74
C ASP A 115 -4.89 31.81 8.67
N ALA A 116 -4.70 32.15 7.39
CA ALA A 116 -5.34 31.48 6.27
C ALA A 116 -4.88 30.01 6.11
N GLU A 117 -3.58 29.75 6.26
CA GLU A 117 -3.02 28.40 6.25
C GLU A 117 -3.48 27.60 7.47
N PHE A 118 -3.53 28.24 8.64
CA PHE A 118 -4.01 27.61 9.87
C PHE A 118 -5.48 27.21 9.79
N ILE A 119 -6.35 28.10 9.29
CA ILE A 119 -7.79 27.82 9.09
C ILE A 119 -8.00 26.66 8.12
N THR A 120 -7.23 26.63 7.03
CA THR A 120 -7.31 25.55 6.03
C THR A 120 -6.86 24.21 6.63
N ALA A 121 -5.73 24.18 7.32
CA ALA A 121 -5.22 22.97 7.98
C ALA A 121 -6.19 22.47 9.06
N ARG A 122 -6.78 23.39 9.84
CA ARG A 122 -7.79 23.06 10.86
C ARG A 122 -9.07 22.50 10.25
N ALA A 123 -9.55 23.06 9.14
CA ALA A 123 -10.73 22.55 8.43
C ALA A 123 -10.50 21.13 7.90
N ASN A 124 -9.28 20.83 7.42
CA ASN A 124 -8.90 19.48 7.00
C ASN A 124 -8.90 18.50 8.18
N PHE A 125 -8.31 18.90 9.31
CA PHE A 125 -8.28 18.09 10.53
C PHE A 125 -9.69 17.78 11.07
N GLU A 126 -10.58 18.77 11.15
CA GLU A 126 -11.95 18.57 11.66
C GLU A 126 -12.80 17.70 10.71
N ARG A 127 -12.62 17.81 9.39
CA ARG A 127 -13.28 16.93 8.41
C ARG A 127 -12.85 15.47 8.59
N ALA A 128 -11.53 15.22 8.62
CA ALA A 128 -10.98 13.89 8.84
C ALA A 128 -11.46 13.30 10.19
N ARG A 129 -11.45 14.10 11.26
CA ARG A 129 -11.92 13.68 12.59
C ARG A 129 -13.39 13.30 12.61
N THR A 130 -14.23 14.00 11.85
CA THR A 130 -15.67 13.74 11.76
C THR A 130 -15.96 12.48 10.94
N ALA A 131 -15.23 12.26 9.84
CA ALA A 131 -15.33 11.05 9.04
C ALA A 131 -14.95 9.79 9.85
N MET A 132 -13.87 9.87 10.64
CA MET A 132 -13.42 8.78 11.51
C MET A 132 -14.42 8.45 12.62
N ARG A 133 -15.05 9.48 13.22
CA ARG A 133 -16.11 9.30 14.24
C ARG A 133 -17.40 8.69 13.70
N SER A 134 -17.68 8.85 12.42
CA SER A 134 -18.90 8.33 11.78
C SER A 134 -18.75 6.88 11.31
N GLN A 135 -17.54 6.31 11.39
CA GLN A 135 -17.24 4.91 11.08
C GLN A 135 -17.18 3.99 12.31
N THR A 136 -17.46 4.51 13.51
CA THR A 136 -17.58 3.74 14.77
C THR A 136 -19.05 3.55 15.14
#